data_AF-G8SHS6-F1
#
_entry.id   AF-G8SHS6-F1
#
_cell.length_a   1.000
_cell.length_b   1.000
_cell.length_c   1.000
_cell.angle_alpha   90.00
_cell.angle_beta   90.00
_cell.angle_gamma   90.00
#
_symmetry.space_group_name_H-M   'P 1'
#
loop_
_entity.id
_entity.type
_entity.pdbx_description
1 polymer ?
#
loop_
_entity_poly.entity_id
_entity_poly.type
_entity_poly.pdbx_seq_one_letter_code
_entity_poly.pdbx_strand_id
1 'polypeptide(L)'
;MIRRQICSRMGDDSGTSLIEVMVAMGVMSVVMAIFTGGVIQFYRSADAAEETGITQTQLRLAFQTLDREVRYANGISLPATAAINGAWYVEFSGIDPAGAQVCRQLRLDAGGVLQELTWTPGSPPAAGTRGRTLASGLMSPGGSVPAPFDRQAAGSTPYASASTSATGTAFSPDLQRLRVRLTTRAGSTTSVTDVTFTALNTSRDTADPNICLEGRPS
;
A
#
# COMPACT_ATOMS: atom_id res chain seq x y z
N MET A 1 28.87 12.25 86.43
CA MET A 1 29.88 12.48 85.38
C MET A 1 29.34 11.91 84.08
N ILE A 2 29.65 12.53 82.93
CA ILE A 2 29.25 12.19 81.54
C ILE A 2 28.02 12.98 81.03
N ARG A 3 28.35 14.17 80.53
CA ARG A 3 27.56 15.03 79.62
C ARG A 3 27.88 14.54 78.21
N ARG A 4 26.91 14.01 77.45
CA ARG A 4 27.10 13.65 76.04
C ARG A 4 26.46 14.73 75.17
N GLN A 5 27.33 15.46 74.48
CA GLN A 5 26.98 16.53 73.54
C GLN A 5 26.17 15.97 72.37
N ILE A 6 25.02 16.58 72.13
CA ILE A 6 24.30 16.49 70.86
C ILE A 6 25.06 17.40 69.89
N CYS A 7 25.78 16.81 68.93
CA CYS A 7 26.28 17.54 67.77
C CYS A 7 25.09 17.95 66.92
N SER A 8 24.57 19.16 67.16
CA SER A 8 23.77 19.88 66.18
C SER A 8 24.68 20.14 64.99
N ARG A 9 24.47 19.39 63.90
CA ARG A 9 24.90 19.84 62.58
C ARG A 9 24.11 21.11 62.30
N MET A 10 24.74 22.26 62.51
CA MET A 10 24.30 23.51 61.89
C MET A 10 24.37 23.26 60.38
N GLY A 11 23.22 22.91 59.81
CA GLY A 11 23.02 23.00 58.37
C GLY A 11 23.17 24.46 58.01
N ASP A 12 24.11 24.71 57.12
CA ASP A 12 24.39 26.01 56.52
C ASP A 12 23.11 26.45 55.78
N ASP A 13 22.27 27.27 56.42
CA ASP A 13 21.19 28.03 55.77
C ASP A 13 21.83 29.20 55.00
N SER A 14 22.74 28.90 54.07
CA SER A 14 23.22 29.87 53.10
C SER A 14 22.09 30.04 52.07
N GLY A 15 21.32 31.12 52.22
CA GLY A 15 20.21 31.45 51.31
C GLY A 15 20.64 31.32 49.86
N THR A 16 19.90 30.50 49.10
CA THR A 16 20.12 30.29 47.67
C THR A 16 20.18 31.65 46.97
N SER A 17 21.26 31.89 46.23
CA SER A 17 21.41 33.12 45.47
C SER A 17 20.32 33.24 44.41
N LEU A 18 19.75 34.44 44.21
CA LEU A 18 18.81 34.72 43.11
C LEU A 18 19.34 34.25 41.76
N ILE A 19 20.67 34.27 41.57
CA ILE A 19 21.31 33.81 40.34
C ILE A 19 21.22 32.28 40.17
N GLU A 20 21.25 31.53 41.25
CA GLU A 20 21.18 30.06 41.25
C GLU A 20 19.79 29.59 40.82
N VAL A 21 18.74 30.28 41.28
CA VAL A 21 17.35 30.03 40.88
C VAL A 21 17.13 30.35 39.40
N MET A 22 17.68 31.47 38.90
CA MET A 22 17.56 31.83 37.47
C MET A 22 18.27 30.81 36.57
N VAL A 23 19.46 30.36 36.96
CA VAL A 23 20.19 29.32 36.22
C VAL A 23 19.42 27.99 36.25
N ALA A 24 18.87 27.60 37.40
CA ALA A 24 18.08 26.38 37.53
C ALA A 24 16.82 26.41 36.65
N MET A 25 16.09 27.54 36.61
CA MET A 25 14.93 27.71 35.73
C MET A 25 15.32 27.66 34.25
N GLY A 26 16.44 28.30 33.89
CA GLY A 26 17.00 28.25 32.54
C GLY A 26 17.31 26.82 32.08
N VAL A 27 18.09 26.09 32.87
CA VAL A 27 18.45 24.69 32.57
C VAL A 27 17.20 23.81 32.49
N MET A 28 16.26 23.94 33.43
CA MET A 28 15.04 23.14 33.43
C MET A 28 14.17 23.41 32.19
N SER A 29 14.07 24.66 31.74
CA SER A 29 13.32 25.02 30.52
C SER A 29 13.90 24.36 29.26
N VAL A 30 15.24 24.31 29.15
CA VAL A 30 15.92 23.65 28.02
C VAL A 30 15.67 22.13 28.06
N VAL A 31 15.77 21.51 29.24
CA VAL A 31 15.48 20.09 29.42
C VAL A 31 14.03 19.77 29.05
N MET A 32 13.08 20.59 29.49
CA MET A 32 11.66 20.42 29.17
C MET A 32 11.40 20.58 27.66
N ALA A 33 12.08 21.50 26.99
CA ALA A 33 11.98 21.68 25.54
C ALA A 33 12.51 20.45 24.78
N ILE A 34 13.67 19.91 25.17
CA ILE A 34 14.22 18.69 24.58
C ILE A 34 13.28 17.51 24.79
N PHE A 35 12.76 17.34 26.01
CA PHE A 35 11.83 16.27 26.34
C PHE A 35 10.54 16.36 25.52
N THR A 36 9.92 17.53 25.47
CA THR A 36 8.68 17.76 24.70
C THR A 36 8.92 17.52 23.21
N GLY A 37 10.05 17.97 22.68
CA GLY A 37 10.46 17.70 21.30
C GLY A 37 10.59 16.19 21.01
N GLY A 38 11.23 15.46 21.93
CA GLY A 38 11.35 14.00 21.84
C GLY A 38 9.99 13.29 21.83
N VAL A 39 9.07 13.72 22.70
CA VAL A 39 7.71 13.16 22.79
C VAL A 39 6.92 13.41 21.49
N ILE A 40 6.98 14.61 20.92
CA ILE A 40 6.32 14.92 19.64
C ILE A 40 6.87 14.05 18.51
N GLN A 41 8.19 13.84 18.48
CA GLN A 41 8.81 13.01 17.46
C GLN A 41 8.46 11.53 17.61
N PHE A 42 8.33 11.04 18.84
CA PHE A 42 7.84 9.70 19.12
C PHE A 42 6.40 9.51 18.62
N TYR A 43 5.48 10.44 18.93
CA TYR A 43 4.10 10.37 18.46
C TYR A 43 4.02 10.34 16.92
N ARG A 44 4.73 11.22 16.22
CA ARG A 44 4.77 11.21 14.75
C ARG A 44 5.27 9.88 14.17
N SER A 45 6.22 9.25 14.86
CA SER A 45 6.77 7.94 14.44
C SER A 45 5.77 6.82 14.69
N ALA A 46 5.05 6.86 15.81
CA ALA A 46 4.00 5.90 16.13
C ALA A 46 2.83 6.01 15.14
N ASP A 47 2.36 7.22 14.85
CA ASP A 47 1.27 7.46 13.88
C ASP A 47 1.63 6.93 12.49
N ALA A 48 2.86 7.20 12.01
CA ALA A 48 3.32 6.69 10.72
C ALA A 48 3.43 5.16 10.69
N ALA A 49 3.84 4.54 11.81
CA ALA A 49 3.91 3.08 11.92
C ALA A 49 2.50 2.45 11.93
N GLU A 50 1.55 3.06 12.63
CA GLU A 50 0.16 2.61 12.68
C GLU A 50 -0.51 2.71 11.30
N GLU A 51 -0.37 3.85 10.61
CA GLU A 51 -0.89 4.04 9.25
C GLU A 51 -0.34 2.98 8.28
N THR A 52 0.97 2.72 8.35
CA THR A 52 1.60 1.65 7.54
C THR A 52 0.98 0.28 7.85
N GLY A 53 0.78 -0.02 9.13
CA GLY A 53 0.23 -1.30 9.58
C GLY A 53 -1.20 -1.53 9.09
N ILE A 54 -2.03 -0.48 9.11
CA ILE A 54 -3.40 -0.52 8.59
C ILE A 54 -3.40 -0.76 7.09
N THR A 55 -2.63 0.01 6.32
CA THR A 55 -2.55 -0.15 4.85
C THR A 55 -2.02 -1.53 4.45
N GLN A 56 -0.99 -2.05 5.13
CA GLN A 56 -0.47 -3.40 4.86
C GLN A 56 -1.51 -4.48 5.15
N THR A 57 -2.31 -4.32 6.20
CA THR A 57 -3.40 -5.26 6.52
C THR A 57 -4.49 -5.23 5.45
N GLN A 58 -4.90 -4.03 5.00
CA GLN A 58 -5.85 -3.86 3.90
C GLN A 58 -5.32 -4.51 2.61
N LEU A 59 -4.07 -4.25 2.26
CA LEU A 59 -3.43 -4.84 1.08
C LEU A 59 -3.39 -6.37 1.13
N ARG A 60 -3.06 -6.95 2.29
CA ARG A 60 -3.05 -8.41 2.45
C ARG A 60 -4.45 -9.01 2.21
N LEU A 61 -5.49 -8.41 2.79
CA LEU A 61 -6.88 -8.87 2.60
C LEU A 61 -7.36 -8.67 1.16
N ALA A 62 -7.00 -7.53 0.55
CA ALA A 62 -7.26 -7.25 -0.85
C ALA A 62 -6.63 -8.32 -1.73
N PHE A 63 -5.35 -8.63 -1.54
CA PHE A 63 -4.65 -9.64 -2.34
C PHE A 63 -5.15 -11.06 -2.11
N GLN A 64 -5.61 -11.42 -0.91
CA GLN A 64 -6.28 -12.71 -0.69
C GLN A 64 -7.58 -12.83 -1.50
N THR A 65 -8.36 -11.75 -1.55
CA THR A 65 -9.60 -11.70 -2.32
C THR A 65 -9.31 -11.75 -3.82
N LEU A 66 -8.36 -10.93 -4.27
CA LEU A 66 -7.91 -10.88 -5.67
C LEU A 66 -7.28 -12.20 -6.12
N ASP A 67 -6.54 -12.89 -5.26
CA ASP A 67 -5.97 -14.20 -5.58
C ASP A 67 -7.07 -15.18 -5.97
N ARG A 68 -8.16 -15.23 -5.18
CA ARG A 68 -9.31 -16.08 -5.52
C ARG A 68 -9.97 -15.63 -6.82
N GLU A 69 -10.22 -14.34 -6.99
CA GLU A 69 -10.98 -13.81 -8.13
C GLU A 69 -10.21 -13.91 -9.45
N VAL A 70 -8.91 -13.60 -9.44
CA VAL A 70 -8.02 -13.68 -10.62
C VAL A 70 -7.64 -15.13 -10.92
N ARG A 71 -7.49 -15.99 -9.90
CA ARG A 71 -7.21 -17.42 -10.12
C ARG A 71 -8.26 -18.10 -10.98
N TYR A 72 -9.52 -17.74 -10.82
CA TYR A 72 -10.64 -18.26 -11.61
C TYR A 72 -11.05 -17.33 -12.77
N ALA A 73 -10.17 -16.42 -13.17
CA ALA A 73 -10.44 -15.58 -14.33
C ALA A 73 -10.34 -16.39 -15.63
N ASN A 74 -11.31 -16.20 -16.52
CA ASN A 74 -11.33 -16.79 -17.87
C ASN A 74 -10.54 -15.96 -18.87
N GLY A 75 -10.10 -14.78 -18.47
CA GLY A 75 -9.18 -13.93 -19.21
C GLY A 75 -8.86 -12.67 -18.42
N ILE A 76 -7.77 -12.00 -18.80
CA ILE A 76 -7.35 -10.71 -18.26
C ILE A 76 -7.19 -9.74 -19.44
N SER A 77 -7.72 -8.53 -19.31
CA SER A 77 -7.60 -7.48 -20.33
C SER A 77 -6.21 -6.84 -20.32
N LEU A 78 -5.83 -6.18 -21.41
CA LEU A 78 -4.62 -5.35 -21.39
C LEU A 78 -4.81 -4.16 -20.44
N PRO A 79 -3.95 -3.98 -19.42
CA PRO A 79 -4.02 -2.83 -18.53
C PRO A 79 -3.95 -1.50 -19.29
N ALA A 80 -4.48 -0.44 -18.70
CA ALA A 80 -4.31 0.90 -19.23
C ALA A 80 -2.80 1.24 -19.27
N THR A 81 -2.30 1.65 -20.44
CA THR A 81 -0.89 2.04 -20.63
C THR A 81 -0.55 3.39 -20.01
N ALA A 82 -1.57 4.21 -19.76
CA ALA A 82 -1.49 5.48 -19.06
C ALA A 82 -2.74 5.67 -18.18
N ALA A 83 -2.64 6.59 -17.21
CA ALA A 83 -3.78 6.94 -16.38
C ALA A 83 -4.89 7.60 -17.21
N ILE A 84 -6.12 7.09 -17.11
CA ILE A 84 -7.32 7.67 -17.72
C ILE A 84 -8.07 8.43 -16.63
N ASN A 85 -8.23 9.75 -16.79
CA ASN A 85 -8.77 10.62 -15.73
C ASN A 85 -8.03 10.49 -14.39
N GLY A 86 -6.70 10.29 -14.45
CA GLY A 86 -5.84 10.13 -13.27
C GLY A 86 -5.92 8.75 -12.60
N ALA A 87 -6.68 7.81 -13.16
CA ALA A 87 -6.83 6.46 -12.61
C ALA A 87 -6.26 5.39 -13.53
N TRP A 88 -5.78 4.30 -12.94
CA TRP A 88 -5.25 3.12 -13.64
C TRP A 88 -6.26 1.99 -13.58
N TYR A 89 -6.34 1.23 -14.67
CA TYR A 89 -7.37 0.21 -14.85
C TYR A 89 -6.80 -1.10 -15.37
N VAL A 90 -7.35 -2.20 -14.87
CA VAL A 90 -7.23 -3.52 -15.49
C VAL A 90 -8.52 -4.28 -15.24
N GLU A 91 -8.98 -5.04 -16.24
CA GLU A 91 -10.20 -5.81 -16.17
C GLU A 91 -9.90 -7.28 -16.34
N PHE A 92 -10.79 -8.10 -15.82
CA PHE A 92 -10.73 -9.54 -15.98
C PHE A 92 -12.15 -10.11 -15.92
N SER A 93 -12.37 -11.21 -16.63
CA SER A 93 -13.65 -11.90 -16.62
C SER A 93 -13.55 -13.17 -15.78
N GLY A 94 -14.64 -13.55 -15.14
CA GLY A 94 -14.76 -14.83 -14.45
C GLY A 94 -16.19 -15.33 -14.51
N ILE A 95 -16.45 -16.42 -13.79
CA ILE A 95 -17.78 -16.98 -13.59
C ILE A 95 -18.17 -16.76 -12.13
N ASP A 96 -19.41 -16.33 -11.89
CA ASP A 96 -19.96 -16.22 -10.54
C ASP A 96 -20.41 -17.60 -10.00
N PRO A 97 -20.77 -17.72 -8.71
CA PRO A 97 -21.27 -18.97 -8.16
C PRO A 97 -22.56 -19.49 -8.81
N ALA A 98 -23.30 -18.64 -9.53
CA ALA A 98 -24.52 -19.01 -10.25
C ALA A 98 -24.23 -19.50 -11.68
N GLY A 99 -22.97 -19.47 -12.12
CA GLY A 99 -22.56 -19.88 -13.47
C GLY A 99 -22.63 -18.78 -14.53
N ALA A 100 -22.98 -17.54 -14.15
CA ALA A 100 -23.03 -16.41 -15.06
C ALA A 100 -21.64 -15.77 -15.23
N GLN A 101 -21.36 -15.29 -16.45
CA GLN A 101 -20.15 -14.52 -16.70
C GLN A 101 -20.23 -13.17 -15.98
N VAL A 102 -19.16 -12.81 -15.30
CA VAL A 102 -19.03 -11.54 -14.57
C VAL A 102 -17.73 -10.87 -14.95
N CYS A 103 -17.81 -9.56 -15.17
CA CYS A 103 -16.68 -8.68 -15.40
C CYS A 103 -16.28 -7.99 -14.11
N ARG A 104 -14.97 -7.90 -13.87
CA ARG A 104 -14.39 -7.15 -12.76
C ARG A 104 -13.35 -6.17 -13.28
N GLN A 105 -13.24 -5.02 -12.63
CA GLN A 105 -12.24 -3.99 -12.90
C GLN A 105 -11.54 -3.62 -11.61
N LEU A 106 -10.22 -3.65 -11.64
CA LEU A 106 -9.39 -2.99 -10.63
C LEU A 106 -9.13 -1.58 -11.09
N ARG A 107 -9.42 -0.63 -10.21
CA ARG A 107 -9.20 0.79 -10.41
C ARG A 107 -8.31 1.32 -9.29
N LEU A 108 -7.16 1.87 -9.63
CA LEU A 108 -6.38 2.70 -8.72
C LEU A 108 -6.64 4.16 -9.08
N ASP A 109 -7.36 4.88 -8.23
CA ASP A 109 -7.67 6.29 -8.48
C ASP A 109 -6.49 7.23 -8.19
N ALA A 110 -6.62 8.49 -8.60
CA ALA A 110 -5.62 9.52 -8.36
C ALA A 110 -5.43 9.86 -6.86
N GLY A 111 -6.41 9.48 -6.02
CA GLY A 111 -6.40 9.69 -4.58
C GLY A 111 -5.71 8.56 -3.81
N GLY A 112 -5.17 7.55 -4.49
CA GLY A 112 -4.48 6.45 -3.83
C GLY A 112 -5.42 5.39 -3.25
N VAL A 113 -6.61 5.24 -3.81
CA VAL A 113 -7.59 4.23 -3.41
C VAL A 113 -7.68 3.17 -4.49
N LEU A 114 -7.38 1.93 -4.10
CA LEU A 114 -7.63 0.75 -4.93
C LEU A 114 -9.08 0.32 -4.72
N GLN A 115 -9.81 0.21 -5.82
CA GLN A 115 -11.21 -0.16 -5.85
C GLN A 115 -11.44 -1.28 -6.84
N GLU A 116 -12.48 -2.05 -6.58
CA GLU A 116 -12.98 -3.08 -7.47
C GLU A 116 -14.40 -2.74 -7.90
N LEU A 117 -14.64 -2.76 -9.20
CA LEU A 117 -15.97 -2.67 -9.78
C LEU A 117 -16.34 -4.02 -10.37
N THR A 118 -17.61 -4.38 -10.29
CA THR A 118 -18.14 -5.64 -10.81
C THR A 118 -19.42 -5.39 -11.57
N TRP A 119 -19.59 -6.05 -12.72
CA TRP A 119 -20.80 -5.95 -13.53
C TRP A 119 -21.00 -7.18 -14.42
N THR A 120 -22.22 -7.30 -14.95
CA THR A 120 -22.57 -8.32 -15.94
C THR A 120 -22.19 -7.83 -17.34
N PRO A 121 -21.56 -8.67 -18.19
CA PRO A 121 -21.18 -8.28 -19.55
C PRO A 121 -22.32 -7.58 -20.31
N GLY A 122 -22.00 -6.46 -20.97
CA GLY A 122 -22.97 -5.63 -21.69
C GLY A 122 -23.79 -4.68 -20.82
N SER A 123 -23.60 -4.67 -19.51
CA SER A 123 -24.20 -3.71 -18.57
C SER A 123 -23.13 -3.07 -17.67
N PRO A 124 -22.19 -2.28 -18.23
CA PRO A 124 -21.12 -1.68 -17.44
C PRO A 124 -21.64 -0.65 -16.43
N PRO A 125 -20.91 -0.44 -15.32
CA PRO A 125 -21.24 0.62 -14.39
C PRO A 125 -21.06 1.99 -15.05
N ALA A 126 -21.88 2.96 -14.66
CA ALA A 126 -21.74 4.33 -15.15
C ALA A 126 -20.34 4.89 -14.83
N ALA A 127 -19.81 5.74 -15.71
CA ALA A 127 -18.54 6.40 -15.49
C ALA A 127 -18.52 7.12 -14.13
N GLY A 128 -17.45 6.92 -13.34
CA GLY A 128 -17.33 7.51 -12.01
C GLY A 128 -18.09 6.78 -10.88
N THR A 129 -18.78 5.66 -11.17
CA THR A 129 -19.34 4.79 -10.13
C THR A 129 -18.25 4.41 -9.12
N ARG A 130 -18.54 4.51 -7.82
CA ARG A 130 -17.62 4.09 -6.77
C ARG A 130 -17.66 2.56 -6.64
N GLY A 131 -16.49 1.93 -6.77
CA GLY A 131 -16.33 0.49 -6.53
C GLY A 131 -16.18 0.16 -5.05
N ARG A 132 -16.07 -1.13 -4.75
CA ARG A 132 -15.67 -1.64 -3.44
C ARG A 132 -14.22 -1.24 -3.17
N THR A 133 -13.97 -0.46 -2.13
CA THR A 133 -12.60 -0.13 -1.72
C THR A 133 -11.89 -1.37 -1.19
N LEU A 134 -10.74 -1.69 -1.79
CA LEU A 134 -9.86 -2.78 -1.37
C LEU A 134 -8.72 -2.29 -0.47
N ALA A 135 -8.14 -1.13 -0.79
CA ALA A 135 -7.08 -0.50 -0.01
C ALA A 135 -7.04 1.01 -0.25
N SER A 136 -6.51 1.76 0.71
CA SER A 136 -6.28 3.21 0.62
C SER A 136 -4.88 3.60 1.09
N GLY A 137 -4.45 4.83 0.79
CA GLY A 137 -3.10 5.32 1.13
C GLY A 137 -2.02 4.83 0.18
N LEU A 138 -2.40 4.50 -1.06
CA LEU A 138 -1.48 4.09 -2.11
C LEU A 138 -0.94 5.32 -2.83
N MET A 139 0.29 5.21 -3.31
CA MET A 139 0.87 6.24 -4.16
C MET A 139 0.35 6.12 -5.58
N SER A 140 -0.03 7.25 -6.16
CA SER A 140 -0.37 7.34 -7.58
C SER A 140 0.87 7.06 -8.44
N PRO A 141 0.77 6.17 -9.45
CA PRO A 141 1.87 5.88 -10.36
C PRO A 141 2.35 7.12 -11.13
N GLY A 142 3.65 7.21 -11.37
CA GLY A 142 4.31 8.35 -12.00
C GLY A 142 5.72 8.62 -11.43
N GLY A 143 6.60 9.22 -12.23
CA GLY A 143 7.99 9.48 -11.85
C GLY A 143 8.74 8.18 -11.54
N SER A 144 9.13 7.98 -10.28
CA SER A 144 9.78 6.76 -9.79
C SER A 144 8.81 5.64 -9.40
N VAL A 145 7.50 5.90 -9.38
CA VAL A 145 6.47 4.91 -9.08
C VAL A 145 6.04 4.21 -10.37
N PRO A 146 6.27 2.89 -10.53
CA PRO A 146 5.91 2.15 -11.72
C PRO A 146 4.39 2.03 -11.90
N ALA A 147 3.95 1.69 -13.11
CA ALA A 147 2.55 1.36 -13.39
C ALA A 147 2.07 0.22 -12.47
N PRO A 148 0.81 0.26 -12.00
CA PRO A 148 0.37 -0.60 -10.91
C PRO A 148 -0.07 -1.99 -11.39
N PHE A 149 -0.38 -2.12 -12.69
CA PHE A 149 -0.89 -3.33 -13.30
C PHE A 149 -0.07 -3.68 -14.54
N ASP A 150 0.33 -4.93 -14.64
CA ASP A 150 1.02 -5.48 -15.80
C ASP A 150 0.44 -6.86 -16.12
N ARG A 151 0.11 -7.10 -17.39
CA ARG A 151 -0.44 -8.37 -17.86
C ARG A 151 0.64 -9.14 -18.60
N GLN A 152 0.83 -10.39 -18.21
CA GLN A 152 1.65 -11.34 -18.94
C GLN A 152 0.71 -12.28 -19.69
N ALA A 153 0.71 -12.19 -21.02
CA ALA A 153 -0.04 -13.11 -21.86
C ALA A 153 0.55 -14.53 -21.75
N ALA A 154 -0.31 -15.54 -21.90
CA ALA A 154 0.15 -16.90 -22.12
C ALA A 154 1.02 -16.95 -23.39
N GLY A 155 2.11 -17.72 -23.39
CA GLY A 155 3.05 -17.83 -24.48
C GLY A 155 4.10 -16.71 -24.57
N SER A 156 3.95 -15.60 -23.83
CA SER A 156 4.81 -14.42 -23.99
C SER A 156 6.28 -14.65 -23.61
N THR A 157 7.20 -14.21 -24.47
CA THR A 157 8.65 -14.27 -24.26
C THR A 157 9.33 -12.95 -24.66
N PRO A 158 10.28 -12.40 -23.89
CA PRO A 158 10.63 -12.78 -22.51
C PRO A 158 9.57 -12.29 -21.50
N TYR A 159 9.31 -13.07 -20.45
CA TYR A 159 8.35 -12.71 -19.39
C TYR A 159 8.81 -11.47 -18.61
N ALA A 160 7.93 -10.48 -18.40
CA ALA A 160 8.29 -9.16 -17.85
C ALA A 160 8.73 -9.15 -16.37
N SER A 161 8.57 -10.27 -15.65
CA SER A 161 9.06 -10.45 -14.26
C SER A 161 10.38 -11.21 -14.16
N ALA A 162 11.04 -11.45 -15.30
CA ALA A 162 12.38 -12.02 -15.37
C ALA A 162 13.42 -11.06 -14.82
N SER A 163 13.95 -11.35 -13.64
CA SER A 163 15.40 -11.36 -13.59
C SER A 163 15.84 -12.36 -14.67
N THR A 164 16.51 -11.89 -15.73
CA THR A 164 17.15 -12.77 -16.74
C THR A 164 18.13 -13.77 -16.12
N SER A 165 18.42 -13.64 -14.82
CA SER A 165 19.25 -14.52 -14.01
C SER A 165 18.47 -15.63 -13.29
N ALA A 166 17.15 -15.51 -13.08
CA ALA A 166 16.37 -16.43 -12.24
C ALA A 166 15.58 -17.48 -13.03
N THR A 167 15.19 -17.16 -14.26
CA THR A 167 14.41 -18.06 -15.10
C THR A 167 14.92 -17.87 -16.53
N GLY A 168 15.40 -18.96 -17.14
CA GLY A 168 16.13 -18.93 -18.40
C GLY A 168 15.32 -18.28 -19.54
N THR A 169 16.02 -17.87 -20.59
CA THR A 169 15.42 -17.20 -21.76
C THR A 169 14.37 -18.03 -22.51
N ALA A 170 14.28 -19.33 -22.21
CA ALA A 170 13.31 -20.26 -22.79
C ALA A 170 11.99 -20.39 -22.00
N PHE A 171 11.83 -19.70 -20.87
CA PHE A 171 10.56 -19.76 -20.12
C PHE A 171 9.45 -19.00 -20.86
N SER A 172 8.35 -19.69 -21.11
CA SER A 172 7.12 -19.17 -21.70
C SER A 172 5.94 -19.61 -20.82
N PRO A 173 5.15 -18.68 -20.25
CA PRO A 173 4.06 -19.03 -19.34
C PRO A 173 2.89 -19.67 -20.11
N ASP A 174 2.35 -20.79 -19.65
CA ASP A 174 1.19 -21.41 -20.31
C ASP A 174 -0.15 -20.72 -20.00
N LEU A 175 -0.18 -19.93 -18.94
CA LEU A 175 -1.36 -19.24 -18.41
C LEU A 175 -1.14 -17.73 -18.41
N GLN A 176 -2.23 -16.97 -18.52
CA GLN A 176 -2.19 -15.52 -18.33
C GLN A 176 -1.91 -15.19 -16.85
N ARG A 177 -1.13 -14.13 -16.62
CA ARG A 177 -0.79 -13.66 -15.27
C ARG A 177 -1.05 -12.16 -15.15
N LEU A 178 -1.53 -11.76 -13.99
CA LEU A 178 -1.69 -10.36 -13.63
C LEU A 178 -0.69 -10.02 -12.53
N ARG A 179 0.25 -9.14 -12.83
CA ARG A 179 1.16 -8.56 -11.85
C ARG A 179 0.56 -7.26 -11.33
N VAL A 180 0.43 -7.18 -10.02
CA VAL A 180 -0.05 -5.99 -9.32
C VAL A 180 1.06 -5.47 -8.44
N ARG A 181 1.51 -4.24 -8.71
CA ARG A 181 2.57 -3.58 -7.95
C ARG A 181 2.04 -2.29 -7.34
N LEU A 182 1.89 -2.28 -6.02
CA LEU A 182 1.36 -1.14 -5.29
C LEU A 182 2.46 -0.57 -4.41
N THR A 183 2.59 0.75 -4.42
CA THR A 183 3.56 1.47 -3.59
C THR A 183 2.79 2.25 -2.53
N THR A 184 3.22 2.15 -1.27
CA THR A 184 2.69 2.94 -0.16
C THR A 184 3.79 3.83 0.39
N ARG A 185 3.43 4.95 1.01
CA ARG A 185 4.37 5.84 1.72
C ARG A 185 3.86 6.10 3.13
N ALA A 186 4.75 5.97 4.09
CA ALA A 186 4.52 6.41 5.46
C ALA A 186 5.70 7.26 5.92
N GLY A 187 5.45 8.54 6.17
CA GLY A 187 6.50 9.54 6.37
C GLY A 187 7.48 9.58 5.19
N SER A 188 8.76 9.33 5.46
CA SER A 188 9.84 9.30 4.45
C SER A 188 10.07 7.92 3.82
N THR A 189 9.42 6.87 4.33
CA THR A 189 9.67 5.48 3.90
C THR A 189 8.64 5.06 2.87
N THR A 190 9.10 4.45 1.78
CA THR A 190 8.22 3.83 0.77
C THR A 190 8.30 2.31 0.88
N SER A 191 7.16 1.65 0.83
CA SER A 191 7.06 0.20 0.74
C SER A 191 6.43 -0.19 -0.59
N VAL A 192 6.93 -1.25 -1.21
CA VAL A 192 6.41 -1.77 -2.48
C VAL A 192 5.91 -3.18 -2.23
N THR A 193 4.65 -3.42 -2.59
CA THR A 193 4.08 -4.77 -2.62
C THR A 193 3.92 -5.18 -4.08
N ASP A 194 4.54 -6.29 -4.46
CA ASP A 194 4.53 -6.81 -5.84
C ASP A 194 4.06 -8.27 -5.80
N VAL A 195 2.87 -8.52 -6.35
CA VAL A 195 2.24 -9.83 -6.35
C VAL A 195 1.86 -10.20 -7.77
N THR A 196 2.12 -11.45 -8.16
CA THR A 196 1.71 -11.96 -9.46
C THR A 196 0.67 -13.06 -9.28
N PHE A 197 -0.52 -12.84 -9.81
CA PHE A 197 -1.63 -13.79 -9.87
C PHE A 197 -1.59 -14.55 -11.18
N THR A 198 -2.07 -15.80 -11.17
CA THR A 198 -2.13 -16.66 -12.36
C THR A 198 -3.57 -17.06 -12.59
N ALA A 199 -4.10 -16.79 -13.78
CA ALA A 199 -5.46 -17.13 -14.16
C ALA A 199 -5.52 -18.56 -14.71
N LEU A 200 -6.04 -19.50 -13.91
CA LEU A 200 -6.00 -20.93 -14.22
C LEU A 200 -6.97 -21.34 -15.33
N ASN A 201 -8.00 -20.55 -15.59
CA ASN A 201 -8.95 -20.82 -16.67
C ASN A 201 -8.53 -20.19 -18.00
N THR A 202 -7.26 -19.82 -18.14
CA THR A 202 -6.68 -19.29 -19.39
C THR A 202 -5.69 -20.29 -19.98
N SER A 203 -5.29 -20.09 -21.22
CA SER A 203 -4.31 -20.89 -21.94
C SER A 203 -3.68 -20.05 -23.06
N ARG A 204 -2.76 -20.64 -23.82
CA ARG A 204 -2.18 -20.02 -25.03
C ARG A 204 -3.22 -19.73 -26.11
N ASP A 205 -4.35 -20.44 -26.10
CA ASP A 205 -5.44 -20.28 -27.06
C ASP A 205 -6.54 -19.34 -26.53
N THR A 206 -6.41 -18.83 -25.29
CA THR A 206 -7.35 -17.85 -24.76
C THR A 206 -7.22 -16.56 -25.54
N ALA A 207 -8.29 -16.18 -26.24
CA ALA A 207 -8.34 -14.97 -27.06
C ALA A 207 -7.86 -13.71 -26.29
N ASP A 208 -7.00 -12.94 -26.96
CA ASP A 208 -6.42 -11.66 -26.53
C ASP A 208 -7.32 -10.48 -26.97
N PRO A 209 -7.34 -9.26 -26.39
CA PRO A 209 -7.09 -8.76 -25.03
C PRO A 209 -8.25 -7.90 -24.44
N ASN A 210 -9.41 -7.86 -25.10
CA ASN A 210 -10.41 -6.78 -24.93
C ASN A 210 -11.70 -7.24 -24.24
N ILE A 211 -11.58 -8.15 -23.29
CA ILE A 211 -12.71 -8.55 -22.47
C ILE A 211 -13.06 -7.46 -21.46
N CYS A 212 -14.35 -7.28 -21.19
CA CYS A 212 -14.83 -6.39 -20.14
C CYS A 212 -14.32 -4.93 -20.27
N LEU A 213 -14.00 -4.47 -21.47
CA LEU A 213 -13.55 -3.09 -21.66
C LEU A 213 -14.68 -2.08 -21.57
N GLU A 214 -15.94 -2.52 -21.65
CA GLU A 214 -17.11 -1.63 -21.57
C GLU A 214 -17.19 -0.85 -20.25
N GLY A 215 -16.51 -1.30 -19.19
CA GLY A 215 -16.44 -0.60 -17.91
C GLY A 215 -15.37 0.49 -17.84
N ARG A 216 -14.52 0.65 -18.86
CA ARG A 216 -13.53 1.73 -18.89
C ARG A 216 -14.19 3.06 -19.24
N PRO A 217 -13.84 4.16 -18.54
CA PRO A 217 -14.20 5.48 -19.03
C PRO A 217 -13.50 5.73 -20.39
N SER A 218 -14.29 6.18 -21.37
CA SER A 218 -13.82 6.60 -22.70
C SER A 218 -13.17 7.97 -22.67
#